data_AF-A0A8H6MK64-F1
#
_entry.id   AF-A0A8H6MK64-F1
#
_cell.length_a   1.000
_cell.length_b   1.000
_cell.length_c   1.000
_cell.angle_alpha   90.00
_cell.angle_beta   90.00
_cell.angle_gamma   90.00
#
_symmetry.space_group_name_H-M   'P 1'
#
loop_
_entity.id
_entity.type
_entity.pdbx_description
1 polymer ?
#
loop_
_entity_poly.entity_id
_entity_poly.type
_entity_poly.pdbx_seq_one_letter_code
_entity_poly.pdbx_strand_id
1 'polypeptide(L)'
;MATTQAVAPAAVNTHLKSIPEHVVQDDSQSCIPFSVATAAFSGTNQVTDDIVAKSGFAGYFENVHPVQIELCISLIAESFRKLRCDLQRTKPGQKLRRIKATGHCQKQLDFCTGMLQDAGLIRSEGDELIRTDKPAPAKASKEILDQLLEEHPTVASLNNLIYLAGSQLGNIWSGRVDSVRAIIGDTNGRQYLEDVYGPAHPSKAFHMLIEDYVARLLKEVHPTETQKLQVLELGAGTGSTAKWLAPLLAASSLPVQYTFTDIGSGFVSQAARKFQEYTFMEYRAQDIEQPPPTELVGTQDVVIAVNAVHATRDIVQSLRNTRQYLKPGGVALIMEMQERLCCSDFIFGLFEGWWLFEDGREHAIAEDVFWKEAFLKAGFTHVDWTSGNLKDSGVQKVFMAINGGSAAS
;
A
#
# COMPACT_ATOMS: atom_id res chain seq x y z
N MET A 1 9.26 -38.86 24.69
CA MET A 1 9.40 -39.24 23.27
C MET A 1 8.03 -39.60 22.75
N ALA A 2 7.39 -38.67 22.04
CA ALA A 2 6.15 -38.91 21.32
C ALA A 2 6.29 -38.18 19.98
N THR A 3 6.32 -38.95 18.91
CA THR A 3 6.51 -38.56 17.52
C THR A 3 5.22 -37.96 16.96
N THR A 4 5.23 -36.67 16.63
CA THR A 4 4.20 -36.02 15.82
C THR A 4 4.50 -36.24 14.34
N GLN A 5 3.64 -37.01 13.67
CA GLN A 5 3.62 -37.17 12.21
C GLN A 5 3.26 -35.84 11.54
N ALA A 6 4.08 -35.45 10.57
CA ALA A 6 3.81 -34.34 9.68
C ALA A 6 2.65 -34.71 8.72
N VAL A 7 1.63 -33.86 8.69
CA VAL A 7 0.54 -33.94 7.69
C VAL A 7 1.00 -33.18 6.46
N ALA A 8 1.09 -33.86 5.31
CA ALA A 8 1.40 -33.27 4.02
C ALA A 8 0.27 -32.34 3.54
N PRO A 9 0.57 -31.25 2.82
CA PRO A 9 -0.45 -30.34 2.31
C PRO A 9 -1.27 -31.02 1.20
N ALA A 10 -2.59 -30.87 1.30
CA ALA A 10 -3.55 -31.38 0.32
C ALA A 10 -3.38 -30.67 -1.02
N ALA A 11 -3.39 -31.45 -2.11
CA ALA A 11 -3.39 -30.93 -3.47
C ALA A 11 -4.64 -30.07 -3.73
N VAL A 12 -4.42 -28.82 -4.13
CA VAL A 12 -5.48 -27.91 -4.57
C VAL A 12 -5.97 -28.37 -5.94
N ASN A 13 -7.18 -28.91 -5.97
CA ASN A 13 -7.84 -29.37 -7.17
C ASN A 13 -8.46 -28.15 -7.89
N THR A 14 -7.85 -27.71 -8.99
CA THR A 14 -8.27 -26.56 -9.80
C THR A 14 -9.49 -26.89 -10.65
N HIS A 15 -10.69 -26.74 -10.09
CA HIS A 15 -11.90 -26.62 -10.90
C HIS A 15 -12.09 -25.16 -11.33
N LEU A 16 -11.30 -24.74 -12.33
CA LEU A 16 -11.59 -23.56 -13.14
C LEU A 16 -12.88 -23.83 -13.92
N LYS A 17 -13.98 -23.16 -13.55
CA LYS A 17 -15.09 -22.97 -14.49
C LYS A 17 -14.59 -22.01 -15.57
N SER A 18 -14.65 -22.46 -16.82
CA SER A 18 -14.29 -21.69 -18.01
C SER A 18 -15.05 -20.37 -18.05
N ILE A 19 -14.30 -19.29 -18.25
CA ILE A 19 -14.83 -17.95 -18.57
C ILE A 19 -15.36 -18.01 -20.02
N PRO A 20 -16.49 -17.37 -20.37
CA PRO A 20 -16.99 -17.38 -21.74
C PRO A 20 -15.96 -16.79 -22.72
N GLU A 21 -15.62 -17.53 -23.78
CA GLU A 21 -14.54 -17.25 -24.73
C GLU A 21 -14.76 -16.07 -25.70
N HIS A 22 -15.78 -15.22 -25.53
CA HIS A 22 -16.00 -14.10 -26.45
C HIS A 22 -16.47 -12.82 -25.73
N VAL A 23 -15.55 -12.16 -25.03
CA VAL A 23 -15.62 -10.70 -24.88
C VAL A 23 -14.84 -10.11 -26.05
N VAL A 24 -15.53 -9.47 -27.00
CA VAL A 24 -14.87 -8.72 -28.08
C VAL A 24 -14.12 -7.55 -27.42
N GLN A 25 -12.80 -7.57 -27.51
CA GLN A 25 -11.97 -6.46 -27.03
C GLN A 25 -11.93 -5.38 -28.08
N ASP A 26 -12.45 -4.20 -27.76
CA ASP A 26 -12.25 -2.99 -28.57
C ASP A 26 -11.03 -2.23 -28.04
N ASP A 27 -9.88 -2.42 -28.70
CA ASP A 27 -8.64 -1.68 -28.46
C ASP A 27 -8.39 -0.61 -29.53
N SER A 28 -9.37 -0.30 -30.38
CA SER A 28 -9.20 0.62 -31.52
C SER A 28 -8.88 2.06 -31.12
N GLN A 29 -9.09 2.43 -29.85
CA GLN A 29 -8.94 3.78 -29.34
C GLN A 29 -7.71 3.98 -28.45
N SER A 30 -7.12 2.91 -27.90
CA SER A 30 -5.88 2.98 -27.13
C SER A 30 -4.67 2.74 -28.02
N CYS A 31 -3.56 3.42 -27.73
CA CYS A 31 -2.28 3.14 -28.40
C CYS A 31 -1.58 1.87 -27.87
N ILE A 32 -2.19 1.16 -26.91
CA ILE A 32 -1.66 -0.05 -26.28
C ILE A 32 -2.53 -1.24 -26.67
N PRO A 33 -2.12 -2.06 -27.66
CA PRO A 33 -2.84 -3.29 -28.00
C PRO A 33 -2.94 -4.23 -26.80
N PHE A 34 -4.04 -4.98 -26.68
CA PHE A 34 -4.23 -5.92 -25.57
C PHE A 34 -3.10 -6.95 -25.46
N SER A 35 -2.62 -7.46 -26.59
CA SER A 35 -1.51 -8.41 -26.64
C SER A 35 -0.20 -7.82 -26.11
N VAL A 36 0.06 -6.52 -26.38
CA VAL A 36 1.24 -5.81 -25.87
C VAL A 36 1.13 -5.62 -24.36
N ALA A 37 -0.02 -5.16 -23.87
CA ALA A 37 -0.25 -4.97 -22.44
C ALA A 37 -0.05 -6.26 -21.64
N THR A 38 -0.70 -7.34 -22.08
CA THR A 38 -0.61 -8.64 -21.40
C THR A 38 0.76 -9.29 -21.52
N ALA A 39 1.45 -9.19 -22.66
CA ALA A 39 2.80 -9.72 -22.83
C ALA A 39 3.82 -8.96 -21.96
N ALA A 40 3.73 -7.62 -21.91
CA ALA A 40 4.55 -6.79 -21.04
C ALA A 40 4.36 -7.17 -19.57
N PHE A 41 3.10 -7.31 -19.13
CA PHE A 41 2.78 -7.66 -17.75
C PHE A 41 3.23 -9.07 -17.40
N SER A 42 3.01 -10.06 -18.28
CA SER A 42 3.53 -11.41 -18.09
C SER A 42 5.05 -11.42 -17.97
N GLY A 43 5.75 -10.60 -18.74
CA GLY A 43 7.20 -10.47 -18.67
C GLY A 43 7.68 -9.89 -17.33
N THR A 44 6.97 -8.90 -16.78
CA THR A 44 7.23 -8.35 -15.44
C THR A 44 6.92 -9.36 -14.35
N ASN A 45 5.78 -10.06 -14.45
CA ASN A 45 5.36 -11.05 -13.47
C ASN A 45 6.38 -12.19 -13.33
N GLN A 46 6.98 -12.65 -14.44
CA GLN A 46 8.03 -13.68 -14.45
C GLN A 46 9.30 -13.28 -13.69
N VAL A 47 9.59 -11.99 -13.56
CA VAL A 47 10.79 -11.47 -12.88
C VAL A 47 10.48 -10.86 -11.51
N THR A 48 9.29 -11.13 -10.95
CA THR A 48 8.87 -10.58 -9.66
C THR A 48 9.87 -10.87 -8.54
N ASP A 49 10.21 -12.14 -8.33
CA ASP A 49 11.15 -12.55 -7.27
C ASP A 49 12.55 -11.96 -7.50
N ASP A 50 12.99 -11.88 -8.76
CA ASP A 50 14.28 -11.29 -9.13
C ASP A 50 14.33 -9.80 -8.78
N ILE A 51 13.25 -9.05 -9.05
CA ILE A 51 13.16 -7.63 -8.72
C ILE A 51 13.09 -7.44 -7.20
N VAL A 52 12.30 -8.26 -6.49
CA VAL A 52 12.21 -8.24 -5.02
C VAL A 52 13.57 -8.49 -4.39
N ALA A 53 14.30 -9.51 -4.85
CA ALA A 53 15.66 -9.80 -4.40
C ALA A 53 16.64 -8.66 -4.73
N LYS A 54 16.69 -8.20 -5.98
CA LYS A 54 17.59 -7.12 -6.44
C LYS A 54 17.32 -5.79 -5.73
N SER A 55 16.08 -5.54 -5.33
CA SER A 55 15.75 -4.32 -4.60
C SER A 55 16.43 -4.26 -3.23
N GLY A 56 16.75 -5.43 -2.65
CA GLY A 56 17.22 -5.61 -1.26
C GLY A 56 16.11 -6.02 -0.28
N PHE A 57 14.93 -6.39 -0.76
CA PHE A 57 13.76 -6.68 0.10
C PHE A 57 13.64 -8.14 0.54
N ALA A 58 14.25 -9.07 -0.19
CA ALA A 58 14.20 -10.49 0.15
C ALA A 58 14.77 -10.77 1.56
N GLY A 59 14.04 -11.57 2.33
CA GLY A 59 14.39 -11.94 3.71
C GLY A 59 14.01 -10.88 4.75
N TYR A 60 13.15 -9.91 4.41
CA TYR A 60 12.68 -8.89 5.34
C TYR A 60 11.90 -9.52 6.51
N PHE A 61 11.05 -10.50 6.24
CA PHE A 61 10.28 -11.18 7.27
C PHE A 61 11.10 -12.02 8.24
N GLU A 62 12.26 -12.54 7.81
CA GLU A 62 13.14 -13.32 8.69
C GLU A 62 14.05 -12.43 9.51
N ASN A 63 14.57 -11.34 8.91
CA ASN A 63 15.68 -10.60 9.49
C ASN A 63 15.27 -9.25 10.11
N VAL A 64 14.26 -8.57 9.56
CA VAL A 64 13.93 -7.19 9.94
C VAL A 64 12.62 -7.11 10.71
N HIS A 65 11.56 -7.72 10.17
CA HIS A 65 10.20 -7.62 10.69
C HIS A 65 10.07 -8.06 12.17
N PRO A 66 10.74 -9.13 12.64
CA PRO A 66 10.67 -9.52 14.06
C PRO A 66 11.21 -8.44 15.00
N VAL A 67 12.31 -7.78 14.64
CA VAL A 67 12.91 -6.72 15.47
C VAL A 67 12.05 -5.44 15.44
N GLN A 68 11.37 -5.17 14.31
CA GLN A 68 10.37 -4.10 14.24
C GLN A 68 9.14 -4.38 15.12
N ILE A 69 8.70 -5.64 15.24
CA ILE A 69 7.65 -6.04 16.19
C ILE A 69 8.10 -5.74 17.63
N GLU A 70 9.34 -6.09 17.99
CA GLU A 70 9.91 -5.75 19.31
C GLU A 70 9.91 -4.24 19.56
N LEU A 71 10.32 -3.45 18.57
CA LEU A 71 10.29 -1.99 18.62
C LEU A 71 8.87 -1.47 18.90
N CYS A 72 7.88 -1.93 18.14
CA CYS A 72 6.48 -1.57 18.33
C CYS A 72 5.99 -1.92 19.74
N ILE A 73 6.25 -3.13 20.22
CA ILE A 73 5.83 -3.59 21.56
C ILE A 73 6.45 -2.70 22.66
N SER A 74 7.74 -2.37 22.55
CA SER A 74 8.40 -1.46 23.51
C SER A 74 7.80 -0.05 23.46
N LEU A 75 7.52 0.50 22.27
CA LEU A 75 6.87 1.81 22.12
C LEU A 75 5.46 1.84 22.71
N ILE A 76 4.69 0.76 22.55
CA ILE A 76 3.35 0.61 23.12
C ILE A 76 3.45 0.55 24.66
N ALA A 77 4.34 -0.27 25.21
CA ALA A 77 4.54 -0.39 26.65
C ALA A 77 4.97 0.95 27.29
N GLU A 78 5.87 1.68 26.64
CA GLU A 78 6.28 3.02 27.07
C GLU A 78 5.12 4.03 27.04
N SER A 79 4.27 3.96 26.02
CA SER A 79 3.07 4.80 25.88
C SER A 79 1.98 4.45 26.89
N PHE A 80 1.76 3.17 27.17
CA PHE A 80 0.88 2.69 28.23
C PHE A 80 1.33 3.23 29.59
N ARG A 81 2.64 3.19 29.88
CA ARG A 81 3.22 3.75 31.10
C ARG A 81 3.00 5.26 31.21
N LYS A 82 3.16 6.03 30.12
CA LYS A 82 2.84 7.48 30.08
C LYS A 82 1.37 7.75 30.46
N LEU A 83 0.48 6.81 30.16
CA LEU A 83 -0.96 6.86 30.47
C LEU A 83 -1.32 6.21 31.82
N ARG A 84 -0.33 5.95 32.66
CA ARG A 84 -0.45 5.31 33.99
C ARG A 84 -1.01 3.87 33.92
N CYS A 85 -0.75 3.17 32.82
CA CYS A 85 -0.94 1.74 32.68
C CYS A 85 0.44 1.08 32.58
N ASP A 86 1.03 0.71 33.72
CA ASP A 86 2.44 0.28 33.75
C ASP A 86 2.55 -1.25 33.80
N LEU A 87 2.95 -1.87 32.69
CA LEU A 87 3.10 -3.33 32.57
C LEU A 87 4.22 -3.89 33.46
N GLN A 88 5.23 -3.08 33.81
CA GLN A 88 6.34 -3.51 34.64
C GLN A 88 5.96 -3.51 36.13
N ARG A 89 5.14 -2.55 36.55
CA ARG A 89 4.68 -2.44 37.96
C ARG A 89 3.44 -3.29 38.28
N THR A 90 2.62 -3.60 37.27
CA THR A 90 1.40 -4.40 37.46
C THR A 90 1.78 -5.87 37.66
N LYS A 91 1.25 -6.51 38.71
CA LYS A 91 1.54 -7.92 39.00
C LYS A 91 0.73 -8.86 38.09
N PRO A 92 1.22 -10.09 37.83
CA PRO A 92 0.46 -11.09 37.10
C PRO A 92 -0.92 -11.34 37.72
N GLY A 93 -1.95 -11.47 36.88
CA GLY A 93 -3.35 -11.63 37.28
C GLY A 93 -4.08 -10.34 37.65
N GLN A 94 -3.39 -9.19 37.73
CA GLN A 94 -4.05 -7.92 37.99
C GLN A 94 -4.64 -7.31 36.72
N LYS A 95 -5.76 -6.60 36.91
CA LYS A 95 -6.42 -5.81 35.87
C LYS A 95 -5.57 -4.59 35.52
N LEU A 96 -5.43 -4.33 34.24
CA LEU A 96 -4.80 -3.12 33.73
C LEU A 96 -5.79 -1.96 33.68
N ARG A 97 -5.25 -0.75 33.84
CA ARG A 97 -6.04 0.47 33.65
C ARG A 97 -6.48 0.55 32.19
N ARG A 98 -7.79 0.70 31.97
CA ARG A 98 -8.34 0.92 30.62
C ARG A 98 -7.85 2.25 30.05
N ILE A 99 -7.27 2.20 28.86
CA ILE A 99 -6.95 3.36 28.04
C ILE A 99 -8.08 3.52 27.01
N LYS A 100 -8.43 4.77 26.69
CA LYS A 100 -9.38 5.10 25.63
C LYS A 100 -8.77 6.20 24.78
N ALA A 101 -8.94 6.08 23.48
CA ALA A 101 -8.69 7.13 22.51
C ALA A 101 -10.03 7.54 21.86
N THR A 102 -9.99 8.52 20.95
CA THR A 102 -11.17 9.07 20.28
C THR A 102 -11.14 8.76 18.78
N GLY A 103 -12.31 8.56 18.18
CA GLY A 103 -12.44 8.36 16.74
C GLY A 103 -11.63 7.15 16.24
N HIS A 104 -10.97 7.32 15.10
CA HIS A 104 -10.14 6.29 14.47
C HIS A 104 -8.95 5.85 15.32
N CYS A 105 -8.43 6.72 16.19
CA CYS A 105 -7.32 6.37 17.08
C CYS A 105 -7.70 5.29 18.11
N GLN A 106 -8.99 5.06 18.39
CA GLN A 106 -9.42 3.94 19.22
C GLN A 106 -9.17 2.60 18.51
N LYS A 107 -9.48 2.50 17.21
CA LYS A 107 -9.22 1.29 16.41
C LYS A 107 -7.72 0.98 16.36
N GLN A 108 -6.90 2.01 16.22
CA GLN A 108 -5.44 1.88 16.26
C GLN A 108 -4.92 1.46 17.66
N LEU A 109 -5.49 1.99 18.74
CA LEU A 109 -5.18 1.54 20.10
C LEU A 109 -5.58 0.08 20.33
N ASP A 110 -6.71 -0.35 19.78
CA ASP A 110 -7.17 -1.74 19.88
C ASP A 110 -6.20 -2.68 19.15
N PHE A 111 -5.72 -2.30 17.96
CA PHE A 111 -4.64 -3.00 17.26
C PHE A 111 -3.35 -3.08 18.10
N CYS A 112 -2.88 -1.96 18.65
CA CYS A 112 -1.70 -1.94 19.51
C CYS A 112 -1.88 -2.79 20.78
N THR A 113 -3.09 -2.86 21.32
CA THR A 113 -3.43 -3.73 22.44
C THR A 113 -3.35 -5.20 22.02
N GLY A 114 -3.83 -5.54 20.82
CA GLY A 114 -3.67 -6.86 20.20
C GLY A 114 -2.21 -7.27 20.10
N MET A 115 -1.31 -6.38 19.68
CA MET A 115 0.13 -6.68 19.66
C MET A 115 0.69 -7.07 21.03
N LEU A 116 0.22 -6.45 22.13
CA LEU A 116 0.62 -6.86 23.48
C LEU A 116 0.04 -8.23 23.88
N GLN A 117 -1.14 -8.59 23.37
CA GLN A 117 -1.77 -9.90 23.57
C GLN A 117 -1.02 -11.00 22.81
N ASP A 118 -0.70 -10.76 21.54
CA ASP A 118 0.09 -11.67 20.70
C ASP A 118 1.50 -11.87 21.29
N ALA A 119 2.07 -10.79 21.83
CA ALA A 119 3.31 -10.85 22.59
C ALA A 119 3.15 -11.58 23.94
N GLY A 120 1.94 -11.95 24.37
CA GLY A 120 1.67 -12.65 25.62
C GLY A 120 1.90 -11.81 26.88
N LEU A 121 1.95 -10.48 26.77
CA LEU A 121 2.14 -9.56 27.90
C LEU A 121 0.84 -9.32 28.67
N ILE A 122 -0.28 -9.44 27.97
CA ILE A 122 -1.63 -9.25 28.50
C ILE A 122 -2.58 -10.29 27.89
N ARG A 123 -3.74 -10.51 28.51
CA ARG A 123 -4.85 -11.31 27.95
C ARG A 123 -6.18 -10.61 28.20
N SER A 124 -7.21 -10.94 27.43
CA SER A 124 -8.58 -10.48 27.71
C SER A 124 -9.32 -11.45 28.61
N GLU A 125 -10.04 -10.92 29.59
CA GLU A 125 -11.06 -11.63 30.37
C GLU A 125 -12.35 -10.79 30.28
N GLY A 126 -13.23 -11.13 29.34
CA GLY A 126 -14.35 -10.26 28.96
C GLY A 126 -13.82 -8.92 28.41
N ASP A 127 -14.32 -7.81 28.96
CA ASP A 127 -13.92 -6.44 28.59
C ASP A 127 -12.66 -5.95 29.31
N GLU A 128 -12.04 -6.80 30.14
CA GLU A 128 -10.91 -6.43 30.98
C GLU A 128 -9.59 -6.97 30.40
N LEU A 129 -8.54 -6.16 30.50
CA LEU A 129 -7.18 -6.56 30.14
C LEU A 129 -6.45 -6.98 31.41
N ILE A 130 -5.95 -8.21 31.44
CA ILE A 130 -5.26 -8.80 32.58
C ILE A 130 -3.78 -8.96 32.28
N ARG A 131 -2.93 -8.54 33.21
CA ARG A 131 -1.48 -8.71 33.11
C ARG A 131 -1.09 -10.20 33.24
N THR A 132 -0.26 -10.69 32.34
CA THR A 132 0.31 -12.05 32.42
C THR A 132 1.58 -12.10 33.29
N ASP A 133 2.19 -13.27 33.40
CA ASP A 133 3.49 -13.49 34.05
C ASP A 133 4.70 -13.20 33.15
N LYS A 134 4.51 -13.10 31.82
CA LYS A 134 5.58 -12.77 30.88
C LYS A 134 6.20 -11.40 31.24
N PRO A 135 7.52 -11.26 31.40
CA PRO A 135 8.14 -9.97 31.75
C PRO A 135 7.83 -8.87 30.73
N ALA A 136 7.70 -7.63 31.20
CA ALA A 136 7.61 -6.46 30.32
C ALA A 136 8.90 -6.32 29.48
N PRO A 137 8.86 -5.68 28.30
CA PRO A 137 10.04 -5.48 27.46
C PRO A 137 11.20 -4.86 28.26
N ALA A 138 12.38 -5.49 28.19
CA ALA A 138 13.56 -5.07 28.95
C ALA A 138 14.34 -3.95 28.25
N LYS A 139 14.43 -4.00 26.90
CA LYS A 139 15.11 -3.00 26.08
C LYS A 139 14.21 -1.78 25.86
N ALA A 140 14.80 -0.60 25.97
CA ALA A 140 14.12 0.66 25.62
C ALA A 140 13.88 0.71 24.10
N SER A 141 12.79 1.34 23.67
CA SER A 141 12.47 1.48 22.23
C SER A 141 13.60 2.12 21.43
N LYS A 142 14.29 3.11 22.00
CA LYS A 142 15.42 3.79 21.37
C LYS A 142 16.63 2.88 21.14
N GLU A 143 16.90 1.95 22.06
CA GLU A 143 17.98 0.97 21.91
C GLU A 143 17.69 0.00 20.76
N ILE A 144 16.44 -0.45 20.64
CA ILE A 144 15.99 -1.31 19.54
C ILE A 144 16.05 -0.55 18.20
N LEU A 145 15.66 0.73 18.18
CA LEU A 145 15.82 1.56 16.99
C LEU A 145 17.29 1.66 16.57
N ASP A 146 18.20 1.91 17.50
CA ASP A 146 19.63 2.06 17.19
C ASP A 146 20.21 0.77 16.59
N GLN A 147 19.83 -0.39 17.15
CA GLN A 147 20.16 -1.70 16.57
C GLN A 147 19.63 -1.83 15.13
N LEU A 148 18.34 -1.52 14.90
CA LEU A 148 17.71 -1.58 13.58
C LEU A 148 18.38 -0.66 12.55
N LEU A 149 18.84 0.52 12.95
CA LEU A 149 19.52 1.46 12.07
C LEU A 149 20.94 1.01 11.71
N GLU A 150 21.62 0.32 12.63
CA GLU A 150 22.95 -0.25 12.40
C GLU A 150 22.88 -1.50 11.51
N GLU A 151 21.99 -2.43 11.83
CA GLU A 151 21.89 -3.74 11.16
C GLU A 151 21.13 -3.67 9.83
N HIS A 152 20.18 -2.73 9.70
CA HIS A 152 19.30 -2.63 8.52
C HIS A 152 19.16 -1.19 7.99
N PRO A 153 20.25 -0.56 7.53
CA PRO A 153 20.22 0.83 7.05
C PRO A 153 19.30 1.04 5.83
N THR A 154 19.03 -0.01 5.04
CA THR A 154 18.16 0.06 3.85
C THR A 154 16.69 0.31 4.19
N VAL A 155 16.27 0.07 5.45
CA VAL A 155 14.90 0.29 5.94
C VAL A 155 14.86 1.40 7.00
N ALA A 156 15.91 2.23 7.08
CA ALA A 156 16.06 3.25 8.10
C ALA A 156 14.89 4.24 8.17
N SER A 157 14.36 4.69 7.03
CA SER A 157 13.21 5.62 7.02
C SER A 157 11.95 4.97 7.62
N LEU A 158 11.71 3.67 7.36
CA LEU A 158 10.61 2.93 8.00
C LEU A 158 10.83 2.80 9.51
N ASN A 159 12.04 2.45 9.95
CA ASN A 159 12.38 2.32 11.37
C ASN A 159 12.19 3.66 12.12
N ASN A 160 12.69 4.76 11.53
CA ASN A 160 12.51 6.09 12.09
C ASN A 160 11.04 6.52 12.11
N LEU A 161 10.24 6.15 11.10
CA LEU A 161 8.81 6.43 11.07
C LEU A 161 8.05 5.67 12.16
N ILE A 162 8.35 4.37 12.35
CA ILE A 162 7.81 3.55 13.44
C ILE A 162 8.12 4.22 14.78
N TYR A 163 9.38 4.60 15.01
CA TYR A 163 9.78 5.23 16.26
C TYR A 163 9.13 6.60 16.48
N LEU A 164 9.06 7.44 15.44
CA LEU A 164 8.43 8.76 15.48
C LEU A 164 6.94 8.64 15.87
N ALA A 165 6.19 7.81 15.15
CA ALA A 165 4.78 7.57 15.42
C ALA A 165 4.57 6.95 16.81
N GLY A 166 5.33 5.89 17.12
CA GLY A 166 5.25 5.17 18.38
C GLY A 166 5.55 6.02 19.62
N SER A 167 6.53 6.92 19.51
CA SER A 167 6.92 7.82 20.61
C SER A 167 5.81 8.81 20.99
N GLN A 168 4.90 9.09 20.06
CA GLN A 168 3.76 10.00 20.23
C GLN A 168 2.46 9.31 20.65
N LEU A 169 2.36 7.97 20.59
CA LEU A 169 1.10 7.26 20.85
C LEU A 169 0.45 7.64 22.17
N GLY A 170 1.21 7.73 23.25
CA GLY A 170 0.68 8.20 24.54
C GLY A 170 0.05 9.59 24.48
N ASN A 171 0.63 10.52 23.73
CA ASN A 171 0.07 11.87 23.55
C ASN A 171 -1.17 11.83 22.65
N ILE A 172 -1.13 11.06 21.56
CA ILE A 172 -2.22 10.90 20.59
C ILE A 172 -3.44 10.28 21.27
N TRP A 173 -3.29 9.14 21.94
CA TRP A 173 -4.39 8.45 22.61
C TRP A 173 -5.02 9.28 23.73
N SER A 174 -4.24 10.16 24.37
CA SER A 174 -4.77 11.11 25.35
C SER A 174 -5.45 12.35 24.76
N GLY A 175 -5.43 12.51 23.43
CA GLY A 175 -5.98 13.67 22.72
C GLY A 175 -5.13 14.95 22.84
N ARG A 176 -3.89 14.86 23.33
CA ARG A 176 -2.99 16.03 23.47
C ARG A 176 -2.38 16.47 22.15
N VAL A 177 -2.21 15.53 21.22
CA VAL A 177 -1.59 15.76 19.92
C VAL A 177 -2.49 15.13 18.86
N ASP A 178 -2.75 15.89 17.80
CA ASP A 178 -3.43 15.38 16.61
C ASP A 178 -2.57 14.31 15.91
N SER A 179 -3.19 13.20 15.54
CA SER A 179 -2.47 12.02 15.05
C SER A 179 -1.77 12.26 13.71
N VAL A 180 -2.39 13.03 12.81
CA VAL A 180 -1.83 13.38 11.51
C VAL A 180 -0.70 14.39 11.67
N ARG A 181 -0.90 15.43 12.48
CA ARG A 181 0.10 16.46 12.77
C ARG A 181 1.34 15.89 13.47
N ALA A 182 1.19 14.84 14.28
CA ALA A 182 2.31 14.16 14.92
C ALA A 182 3.34 13.62 13.91
N ILE A 183 2.91 13.30 12.69
CA ILE A 183 3.76 12.75 11.64
C ILE A 183 4.05 13.81 10.57
N ILE A 184 3.03 14.40 9.96
CA ILE A 184 3.18 15.36 8.84
C ILE A 184 3.71 16.72 9.32
N GLY A 185 3.44 17.08 10.58
CA GLY A 185 3.94 18.32 11.17
C GLY A 185 5.37 18.23 11.69
N ASP A 186 5.96 17.02 11.76
CA ASP A 186 7.34 16.83 12.16
C ASP A 186 8.32 17.22 11.03
N THR A 187 9.50 17.69 11.40
CA THR A 187 10.54 18.13 10.46
C THR A 187 10.95 17.00 9.51
N ASN A 188 11.06 15.77 10.01
CA ASN A 188 11.51 14.61 9.25
C ASN A 188 10.36 13.68 8.86
N GLY A 189 9.24 13.69 9.60
CA GLY A 189 8.13 12.75 9.38
C GLY A 189 7.57 12.73 7.96
N ARG A 190 7.50 13.89 7.27
CA ARG A 190 7.11 13.95 5.85
C ARG A 190 8.10 13.23 4.93
N GLN A 191 9.40 13.41 5.17
CA GLN A 191 10.43 12.74 4.38
C GLN A 191 10.39 11.23 4.60
N TYR A 192 10.24 10.79 5.86
CA TYR A 192 10.12 9.36 6.15
C TYR A 192 8.89 8.73 5.50
N LEU A 193 7.74 9.42 5.50
CA LEU A 193 6.55 8.96 4.77
C LEU A 193 6.82 8.85 3.27
N GLU A 194 7.40 9.89 2.65
CA GLU A 194 7.74 9.86 1.22
C GLU A 194 8.67 8.68 0.90
N ASP A 195 9.68 8.45 1.75
CA ASP A 195 10.64 7.37 1.60
C ASP A 195 9.93 6.01 1.68
N VAL A 196 9.11 5.78 2.72
CA VAL A 196 8.37 4.53 2.94
C VAL A 196 7.41 4.22 1.80
N TYR A 197 6.75 5.23 1.23
CA TYR A 197 5.88 5.06 0.06
C TYR A 197 6.64 5.01 -1.26
N GLY A 198 7.95 5.25 -1.29
CA GLY A 198 8.72 5.33 -2.53
C GLY A 198 10.04 4.58 -2.48
N PRO A 199 11.17 5.28 -2.29
CA PRO A 199 12.51 4.71 -2.45
C PRO A 199 12.95 3.72 -1.36
N ALA A 200 12.29 3.68 -0.20
CA ALA A 200 12.60 2.74 0.87
C ALA A 200 11.80 1.43 0.74
N HIS A 201 12.29 0.39 1.43
CA HIS A 201 11.53 -0.85 1.56
C HIS A 201 10.29 -0.67 2.44
N PRO A 202 9.20 -1.40 2.16
CA PRO A 202 9.03 -2.41 1.10
C PRO A 202 8.75 -1.84 -0.30
N SER A 203 8.30 -0.57 -0.39
CA SER A 203 7.70 0.00 -1.60
C SER A 203 8.62 0.07 -2.81
N LYS A 204 9.94 0.18 -2.61
CA LYS A 204 10.94 0.20 -3.69
C LYS A 204 10.79 -0.98 -4.65
N ALA A 205 10.64 -2.20 -4.14
CA ALA A 205 10.54 -3.40 -4.97
C ALA A 205 9.35 -3.34 -5.93
N PHE A 206 8.21 -2.87 -5.44
CA PHE A 206 6.96 -2.83 -6.20
C PHE A 206 6.89 -1.62 -7.15
N HIS A 207 7.57 -0.52 -6.82
CA HIS A 207 7.81 0.56 -7.78
C HIS A 207 8.70 0.11 -8.94
N MET A 208 9.72 -0.73 -8.67
CA MET A 208 10.54 -1.33 -9.73
C MET A 208 9.72 -2.27 -10.63
N LEU A 209 8.68 -2.94 -10.11
CA LEU A 209 7.75 -3.73 -10.93
C LEU A 209 6.90 -2.85 -11.85
N ILE A 210 6.38 -1.73 -11.31
CA ILE A 210 5.68 -0.72 -12.13
C ILE A 210 6.61 -0.16 -13.21
N GLU A 211 7.84 0.19 -12.85
CA GLU A 211 8.86 0.71 -13.78
C GLU A 211 9.20 -0.32 -14.87
N ASP A 212 9.43 -1.59 -14.53
CA ASP A 212 9.72 -2.66 -15.49
C ASP A 212 8.55 -2.87 -16.46
N TYR A 213 7.31 -2.89 -15.96
CA TYR A 213 6.12 -3.01 -16.80
C TYR A 213 5.99 -1.84 -17.77
N VAL A 214 6.09 -0.60 -17.29
CA VAL A 214 6.01 0.60 -18.12
C VAL A 214 7.16 0.62 -19.14
N ALA A 215 8.38 0.24 -18.74
CA ALA A 215 9.51 0.17 -19.66
C ALA A 215 9.33 -0.88 -20.77
N ARG A 216 8.64 -1.99 -20.49
CA ARG A 216 8.26 -2.98 -21.52
C ARG A 216 7.20 -2.43 -22.45
N LEU A 217 6.17 -1.76 -21.92
CA LEU A 217 5.15 -1.10 -22.75
C LEU A 217 5.78 -0.09 -23.70
N LEU A 218 6.64 0.80 -23.20
CA LEU A 218 7.24 1.87 -23.99
C LEU A 218 8.10 1.38 -25.17
N LYS A 219 8.57 0.12 -25.16
CA LYS A 219 9.32 -0.49 -26.26
C LYS A 219 8.43 -0.94 -27.42
N GLU A 220 7.22 -1.36 -27.10
CA GLU A 220 6.28 -1.99 -28.03
C GLU A 220 5.16 -1.03 -28.47
N VAL A 221 4.95 0.05 -27.72
CA VAL A 221 3.95 1.08 -28.04
C VAL A 221 4.51 2.00 -29.12
N HIS A 222 3.80 2.06 -30.24
CA HIS A 222 4.14 2.87 -31.41
C HIS A 222 2.98 3.83 -31.71
N PRO A 223 2.83 4.91 -30.94
CA PRO A 223 1.79 5.88 -31.20
C PRO A 223 2.05 6.55 -32.56
N THR A 224 1.00 6.93 -33.26
CA THR A 224 1.14 7.72 -34.49
C THR A 224 1.78 9.07 -34.17
N GLU A 225 2.41 9.75 -35.15
CA GLU A 225 3.08 11.06 -34.93
C GLU A 225 2.18 12.13 -34.28
N THR A 226 0.86 11.94 -34.31
CA THR A 226 -0.15 12.85 -33.77
C THR A 226 -0.76 12.41 -32.43
N GLN A 227 -0.41 11.23 -31.91
CA GLN A 227 -0.97 10.67 -30.67
C GLN A 227 0.05 10.70 -29.54
N LYS A 228 -0.32 11.29 -28.40
CA LYS A 228 0.46 11.21 -27.16
C LYS A 228 0.03 9.98 -26.35
N LEU A 229 0.96 9.35 -25.66
CA LEU A 229 0.65 8.42 -24.57
C LEU A 229 0.08 9.21 -23.40
N GLN A 230 -1.18 8.95 -23.04
CA GLN A 230 -1.89 9.63 -21.96
C GLN A 230 -1.82 8.79 -20.69
N VAL A 231 -1.10 9.28 -19.67
CA VAL A 231 -0.93 8.64 -18.37
C VAL A 231 -1.57 9.51 -17.30
N LEU A 232 -2.37 8.93 -16.42
CA LEU A 232 -2.95 9.62 -15.28
C LEU A 232 -2.63 8.87 -13.99
N GLU A 233 -2.15 9.58 -12.98
CA GLU A 233 -1.89 9.03 -11.64
C GLU A 233 -2.94 9.53 -10.66
N LEU A 234 -3.69 8.62 -10.04
CA LEU A 234 -4.70 8.85 -9.02
C LEU A 234 -4.11 8.66 -7.62
N GLY A 235 -4.34 9.62 -6.72
CA GLY A 235 -3.85 9.52 -5.34
C GLY A 235 -2.32 9.53 -5.26
N ALA A 236 -1.68 10.35 -6.09
CA ALA A 236 -0.24 10.38 -6.29
C ALA A 236 0.56 10.86 -5.05
N GLY A 237 -0.10 11.53 -4.09
CA GLY A 237 0.45 11.89 -2.80
C GLY A 237 1.81 12.61 -2.87
N THR A 238 2.83 12.03 -2.26
CA THR A 238 4.20 12.58 -2.24
C THR A 238 4.91 12.56 -3.60
N GLY A 239 4.27 11.99 -4.62
CA GLY A 239 4.81 11.79 -5.96
C GLY A 239 5.90 10.73 -6.01
N SER A 240 5.82 9.74 -5.12
CA SER A 240 6.80 8.65 -5.08
C SER A 240 6.81 7.88 -6.40
N THR A 241 5.65 7.52 -6.95
CA THR A 241 5.57 6.81 -8.24
C THR A 241 5.96 7.71 -9.42
N ALA A 242 5.49 8.95 -9.46
CA ALA A 242 5.94 9.95 -10.43
C ALA A 242 7.48 10.10 -10.48
N LYS A 243 8.18 10.00 -9.35
CA LYS A 243 9.65 10.09 -9.29
C LYS A 243 10.36 8.95 -10.04
N TRP A 244 9.76 7.78 -10.13
CA TRP A 244 10.27 6.65 -10.92
C TRP A 244 9.89 6.78 -12.39
N LEU A 245 8.65 7.18 -12.67
CA LEU A 245 8.11 7.17 -14.03
C LEU A 245 8.50 8.40 -14.85
N ALA A 246 8.64 9.59 -14.25
CA ALA A 246 8.96 10.80 -15.01
C ALA A 246 10.30 10.71 -15.76
N PRO A 247 11.42 10.26 -15.15
CA PRO A 247 12.67 10.05 -15.87
C PRO A 247 12.55 8.99 -16.97
N LEU A 248 11.84 7.88 -16.71
CA LEU A 248 11.61 6.82 -17.68
C LEU A 248 10.84 7.32 -18.90
N LEU A 249 9.77 8.09 -18.68
CA LEU A 249 8.94 8.68 -19.74
C LEU A 249 9.70 9.76 -20.52
N ALA A 250 10.48 10.61 -19.84
CA ALA A 250 11.36 11.59 -20.50
C ALA A 250 12.42 10.93 -21.40
N ALA A 251 12.92 9.77 -21.00
CA ALA A 251 13.88 8.99 -21.78
C ALA A 251 13.21 8.23 -22.95
N SER A 252 11.91 7.97 -22.87
CA SER A 252 11.14 7.41 -23.97
C SER A 252 11.05 8.46 -25.08
N SER A 253 11.43 8.12 -26.31
CA SER A 253 11.29 9.06 -27.44
C SER A 253 9.84 9.29 -27.87
N LEU A 254 8.87 8.87 -27.04
CA LEU A 254 7.44 8.98 -27.28
C LEU A 254 6.91 10.32 -26.81
N PRO A 255 5.94 10.92 -27.52
CA PRO A 255 5.21 12.06 -26.99
C PRO A 255 4.30 11.58 -25.85
N VAL A 256 4.49 12.12 -24.64
CA VAL A 256 3.76 11.73 -23.42
C VAL A 256 2.99 12.93 -22.88
N GLN A 257 1.87 12.67 -22.19
CA GLN A 257 1.24 13.57 -21.24
C GLN A 257 0.97 12.80 -19.95
N TYR A 258 1.40 13.36 -18.82
CA TYR A 258 1.27 12.74 -17.51
C TYR A 258 0.43 13.64 -16.59
N THR A 259 -0.78 13.24 -16.28
CA THR A 259 -1.68 13.98 -15.38
C THR A 259 -1.52 13.46 -13.95
N PHE A 260 -0.79 14.21 -13.12
CA PHE A 260 -0.64 13.97 -11.69
C PHE A 260 -1.88 14.44 -10.94
N THR A 261 -2.51 13.55 -10.15
CA THR A 261 -3.68 13.93 -9.36
C THR A 261 -3.64 13.43 -7.92
N ASP A 262 -4.20 14.23 -7.02
CA ASP A 262 -4.39 13.87 -5.61
C ASP A 262 -5.56 14.66 -5.01
N ILE A 263 -6.22 14.12 -3.97
CA ILE A 263 -7.29 14.84 -3.26
C ILE A 263 -6.74 16.04 -2.47
N GLY A 264 -5.49 15.94 -2.00
CA GLY A 264 -4.79 16.99 -1.28
C GLY A 264 -4.16 18.00 -2.22
N SER A 265 -4.76 19.20 -2.34
CA SER A 265 -4.20 20.31 -3.13
C SER A 265 -2.76 20.71 -2.75
N GLY A 266 -2.38 20.47 -1.48
CA GLY A 266 -1.01 20.63 -1.00
C GLY A 266 -0.01 19.66 -1.64
N PHE A 267 -0.40 18.41 -1.89
CA PHE A 267 0.42 17.43 -2.61
C PHE A 267 0.59 17.84 -4.08
N VAL A 268 -0.52 18.19 -4.74
CA VAL A 268 -0.52 18.69 -6.13
C VAL A 268 0.41 19.91 -6.30
N SER A 269 0.31 20.89 -5.40
CA SER A 269 1.15 22.09 -5.44
C SER A 269 2.63 21.81 -5.19
N GLN A 270 2.94 20.81 -4.35
CA GLN A 270 4.32 20.37 -4.10
C GLN A 270 4.89 19.62 -5.31
N ALA A 271 4.10 18.72 -5.91
CA ALA A 271 4.46 17.99 -7.11
C ALA A 271 4.78 18.94 -8.28
N ALA A 272 3.95 19.97 -8.50
CA ALA A 272 4.18 20.98 -9.53
C ALA A 272 5.53 21.71 -9.39
N ARG A 273 6.02 21.91 -8.16
CA ARG A 273 7.35 22.48 -7.91
C ARG A 273 8.47 21.45 -8.08
N LYS A 274 8.22 20.22 -7.62
CA LYS A 274 9.20 19.11 -7.62
C LYS A 274 9.52 18.63 -9.03
N PHE A 275 8.52 18.54 -9.89
CA PHE A 275 8.61 17.96 -11.23
C PHE A 275 8.52 19.02 -12.35
N GLN A 276 8.81 20.28 -12.03
CA GLN A 276 8.73 21.41 -12.97
C GLN A 276 9.61 21.26 -14.22
N GLU A 277 10.64 20.41 -14.17
CA GLU A 277 11.51 20.11 -15.32
C GLU A 277 10.81 19.26 -16.40
N TYR A 278 9.77 18.51 -16.04
CA TYR A 278 9.03 17.63 -16.94
C TYR A 278 7.84 18.37 -17.56
N THR A 279 8.04 18.92 -18.77
CA THR A 279 7.03 19.74 -19.47
C THR A 279 5.80 18.98 -19.95
N PHE A 280 5.83 17.65 -19.92
CA PHE A 280 4.68 16.79 -20.22
C PHE A 280 3.74 16.57 -19.02
N MET A 281 4.07 17.11 -17.84
CA MET A 281 3.26 16.93 -16.64
C MET A 281 2.17 18.00 -16.48
N GLU A 282 0.97 17.53 -16.16
CA GLU A 282 -0.17 18.34 -15.73
C GLU A 282 -0.55 17.98 -14.29
N TYR A 283 -1.11 18.93 -13.56
CA TYR A 283 -1.38 18.77 -12.13
C TYR A 283 -2.83 19.15 -11.83
N ARG A 284 -3.55 18.27 -11.13
CA ARG A 284 -4.96 18.50 -10.80
C ARG A 284 -5.33 17.94 -9.44
N ALA A 285 -6.18 18.64 -8.70
CA ALA A 285 -6.84 18.05 -7.54
C ALA A 285 -7.97 17.14 -8.02
N GLN A 286 -7.96 15.87 -7.58
CA GLN A 286 -8.98 14.89 -7.94
C GLN A 286 -9.21 13.92 -6.78
N ASP A 287 -10.48 13.69 -6.46
CA ASP A 287 -10.90 12.65 -5.54
C ASP A 287 -11.28 11.38 -6.33
N ILE A 288 -10.70 10.24 -5.95
CA ILE A 288 -10.93 8.93 -6.57
C ILE A 288 -12.39 8.46 -6.36
N GLU A 289 -13.04 8.90 -5.27
CA GLU A 289 -14.44 8.57 -5.00
C GLU A 289 -15.41 9.33 -5.91
N GLN A 290 -14.96 10.40 -6.59
CA GLN A 290 -15.79 11.17 -7.50
C GLN A 290 -15.67 10.68 -8.95
N PRO A 291 -16.75 10.77 -9.75
CA PRO A 291 -16.67 10.55 -11.18
C PRO A 291 -15.62 11.46 -11.83
N PRO A 292 -14.99 11.00 -12.94
CA PRO A 292 -14.06 11.84 -13.70
C PRO A 292 -14.71 13.15 -14.19
N PRO A 293 -13.95 14.26 -14.22
CA PRO A 293 -14.33 15.43 -15.00
C PRO A 293 -14.58 15.06 -16.45
N THR A 294 -15.55 15.71 -17.10
CA THR A 294 -16.03 15.34 -18.44
C THR A 294 -14.90 15.29 -19.47
N GLU A 295 -13.94 16.19 -19.36
CA GLU A 295 -12.77 16.30 -20.24
C GLU A 295 -11.70 15.22 -20.05
N LEU A 296 -11.79 14.41 -18.99
CA LEU A 296 -10.89 13.28 -18.72
C LEU A 296 -11.57 11.91 -18.90
N VAL A 297 -12.87 11.90 -19.24
CA VAL A 297 -13.60 10.66 -19.51
C VAL A 297 -13.07 10.01 -20.78
N GLY A 298 -12.62 8.76 -20.68
CA GLY A 298 -12.17 7.97 -21.82
C GLY A 298 -10.94 8.54 -22.53
N THR A 299 -10.09 9.30 -21.82
CA THR A 299 -8.92 9.97 -22.43
C THR A 299 -7.59 9.30 -22.14
N GLN A 300 -7.51 8.43 -21.13
CA GLN A 300 -6.26 7.87 -20.63
C GLN A 300 -5.95 6.52 -21.26
N ASP A 301 -4.70 6.31 -21.67
CA ASP A 301 -4.20 4.99 -22.07
C ASP A 301 -3.76 4.17 -20.84
N VAL A 302 -3.18 4.85 -19.84
CA VAL A 302 -2.76 4.25 -18.58
C VAL A 302 -3.29 5.06 -17.40
N VAL A 303 -3.94 4.41 -16.44
CA VAL A 303 -4.27 5.00 -15.14
C VAL A 303 -3.51 4.24 -14.06
N ILE A 304 -2.79 4.96 -13.21
CA ILE A 304 -1.97 4.41 -12.15
C ILE A 304 -2.55 4.83 -10.80
N ALA A 305 -2.61 3.93 -9.84
CA ALA A 305 -2.89 4.29 -8.44
C ALA A 305 -2.06 3.40 -7.52
N VAL A 306 -1.34 4.01 -6.58
CA VAL A 306 -0.41 3.29 -5.71
C VAL A 306 -0.77 3.54 -4.26
N ASN A 307 -1.24 2.50 -3.55
CA ASN A 307 -1.66 2.53 -2.16
C ASN A 307 -2.67 3.66 -1.86
N ALA A 308 -3.64 3.83 -2.76
CA ALA A 308 -4.61 4.92 -2.70
C ALA A 308 -6.07 4.43 -2.75
N VAL A 309 -6.35 3.34 -3.48
CA VAL A 309 -7.73 2.88 -3.69
C VAL A 309 -8.27 2.22 -2.42
N HIS A 310 -7.42 1.53 -1.64
CA HIS A 310 -7.85 0.93 -0.37
C HIS A 310 -8.39 1.94 0.65
N ALA A 311 -7.96 3.21 0.56
CA ALA A 311 -8.31 4.27 1.50
C ALA A 311 -9.68 4.91 1.19
N THR A 312 -10.42 4.40 0.21
CA THR A 312 -11.77 4.86 -0.13
C THR A 312 -12.86 4.05 0.57
N ARG A 313 -14.06 4.63 0.62
CA ARG A 313 -15.24 3.99 1.22
C ARG A 313 -15.66 2.70 0.49
N ASP A 314 -15.63 2.71 -0.83
CA ASP A 314 -16.07 1.59 -1.66
C ASP A 314 -15.07 1.37 -2.81
N ILE A 315 -14.33 0.26 -2.73
CA ILE A 315 -13.32 -0.08 -3.74
C ILE A 315 -13.96 -0.29 -5.11
N VAL A 316 -15.13 -0.93 -5.19
CA VAL A 316 -15.79 -1.19 -6.48
C VAL A 316 -16.20 0.14 -7.13
N GLN A 317 -16.74 1.07 -6.36
CA GLN A 317 -17.12 2.39 -6.86
C GLN A 317 -15.89 3.20 -7.29
N SER A 318 -14.82 3.19 -6.51
CA SER A 318 -13.55 3.82 -6.88
C SER A 318 -12.98 3.22 -8.17
N LEU A 319 -12.99 1.90 -8.31
CA LEU A 319 -12.55 1.23 -9.54
C LEU A 319 -13.47 1.53 -10.73
N ARG A 320 -14.78 1.72 -10.53
CA ARG A 320 -15.70 2.20 -11.60
C ARG A 320 -15.36 3.61 -12.05
N ASN A 321 -14.99 4.51 -11.13
CA ASN A 321 -14.53 5.85 -11.48
C ASN A 321 -13.19 5.79 -12.22
N THR A 322 -12.22 5.01 -11.71
CA THR A 322 -10.93 4.74 -12.36
C THR A 322 -11.11 4.23 -13.80
N ARG A 323 -12.02 3.28 -14.03
CA ARG A 323 -12.31 2.74 -15.36
C ARG A 323 -12.83 3.81 -16.33
N GLN A 324 -13.60 4.79 -15.86
CA GLN A 324 -14.16 5.83 -16.72
C GLN A 324 -13.11 6.81 -17.27
N TYR A 325 -11.94 6.93 -16.66
CA TYR A 325 -10.82 7.69 -17.23
C TYR A 325 -10.20 7.00 -18.45
N LEU A 326 -10.27 5.67 -18.50
CA LEU A 326 -9.58 4.87 -19.50
C LEU A 326 -10.33 4.87 -20.84
N LYS A 327 -9.58 5.01 -21.93
CA LYS A 327 -10.03 4.65 -23.28
C LYS A 327 -10.44 3.16 -23.33
N PRO A 328 -11.30 2.75 -24.27
CA PRO A 328 -11.38 1.34 -24.67
C PRO A 328 -9.99 0.81 -25.02
N GLY A 329 -9.61 -0.33 -24.43
CA GLY A 329 -8.26 -0.92 -24.48
C GLY A 329 -7.29 -0.41 -23.42
N GLY A 330 -7.61 0.69 -22.72
CA GLY A 330 -6.72 1.29 -21.72
C GLY A 330 -6.46 0.41 -20.50
N VAL A 331 -5.31 0.64 -19.85
CA VAL A 331 -4.78 -0.15 -18.74
C VAL A 331 -4.90 0.60 -17.41
N ALA A 332 -5.50 -0.02 -16.40
CA ALA A 332 -5.31 0.35 -15.00
C ALA A 332 -4.13 -0.43 -14.40
N LEU A 333 -3.17 0.26 -13.79
CA LEU A 333 -2.06 -0.33 -13.05
C LEU A 333 -2.16 0.10 -11.59
N ILE A 334 -2.64 -0.80 -10.74
CA ILE A 334 -2.99 -0.50 -9.35
C ILE A 334 -2.07 -1.28 -8.42
N MET A 335 -1.31 -0.61 -7.56
CA MET A 335 -0.43 -1.27 -6.59
C MET A 335 -1.01 -1.14 -5.19
N GLU A 336 -1.24 -2.26 -4.52
CA GLU A 336 -1.90 -2.29 -3.22
C GLU A 336 -1.22 -3.26 -2.26
N MET A 337 -1.18 -2.87 -0.99
CA MET A 337 -0.78 -3.76 0.11
C MET A 337 -1.68 -5.00 0.15
N GLN A 338 -1.07 -6.15 0.46
CA GLN A 338 -1.74 -7.46 0.51
C GLN A 338 -1.54 -8.16 1.86
N GLU A 339 -0.37 -7.97 2.47
CA GLU A 339 -0.09 -8.47 3.81
C GLU A 339 0.00 -7.32 4.81
N ARG A 340 -0.58 -7.51 6.00
CA ARG A 340 -0.45 -6.56 7.11
C ARG A 340 0.93 -6.70 7.74
N LEU A 341 1.79 -5.72 7.53
CA LEU A 341 3.01 -5.58 8.30
C LEU A 341 2.67 -5.06 9.70
N CYS A 342 3.57 -5.28 10.67
CA CYS A 342 3.34 -4.80 12.04
C CYS A 342 3.26 -3.26 12.11
N CYS A 343 3.89 -2.59 11.15
CA CYS A 343 3.91 -1.15 11.02
C CYS A 343 2.68 -0.60 10.30
N SER A 344 1.91 -1.41 9.56
CA SER A 344 0.78 -0.96 8.74
C SER A 344 -0.27 -0.26 9.61
N ASP A 345 -0.92 -0.98 10.52
CA ASP A 345 -1.95 -0.39 11.38
C ASP A 345 -1.35 0.46 12.50
N PHE A 346 -0.10 0.15 12.90
CA PHE A 346 0.62 0.90 13.92
C PHE A 346 0.85 2.36 13.50
N ILE A 347 1.25 2.60 12.25
CA ILE A 347 1.48 3.93 11.68
C ILE A 347 0.22 4.43 10.98
N PHE A 348 -0.28 3.70 9.98
CA PHE A 348 -1.34 4.19 9.11
C PHE A 348 -2.71 4.19 9.77
N GLY A 349 -2.92 3.38 10.81
CA GLY A 349 -4.11 3.48 11.67
C GLY A 349 -4.25 4.83 12.37
N LEU A 350 -3.21 5.67 12.39
CA LEU A 350 -3.27 7.06 12.87
C LEU A 350 -3.92 8.02 11.87
N PHE A 351 -4.15 7.59 10.63
CA PHE A 351 -4.83 8.37 9.59
C PHE A 351 -6.28 7.89 9.47
N GLU A 352 -7.21 8.83 9.34
CA GLU A 352 -8.63 8.52 9.21
C GLU A 352 -8.93 7.66 7.96
N GLY A 353 -8.22 7.93 6.85
CA GLY A 353 -8.32 7.19 5.59
C GLY A 353 -8.16 5.67 5.72
N TRP A 354 -7.42 5.20 6.73
CA TRP A 354 -7.22 3.77 7.00
C TRP A 354 -8.48 3.05 7.48
N TRP A 355 -9.54 3.79 7.82
CA TRP A 355 -10.74 3.27 8.47
C TRP A 355 -12.05 3.70 7.79
N LEU A 356 -11.97 4.23 6.55
CA LEU A 356 -13.11 4.77 5.82
C LEU A 356 -14.00 3.72 5.14
N PHE A 357 -13.56 2.47 5.02
CA PHE A 357 -14.27 1.44 4.27
C PHE A 357 -15.71 1.21 4.78
N GLU A 358 -16.66 1.18 3.85
CA GLU A 358 -18.12 1.01 4.07
C GLU A 358 -18.72 -0.05 3.13
N ASP A 359 -17.88 -0.78 2.39
CA ASP A 359 -18.25 -1.78 1.36
C ASP A 359 -18.25 -3.23 1.87
N GLY A 360 -18.32 -3.41 3.18
CA GLY A 360 -18.33 -4.72 3.85
C GLY A 360 -16.94 -5.31 4.10
N ARG A 361 -15.86 -4.61 3.75
CA ARG A 361 -14.52 -4.94 4.24
C ARG A 361 -14.46 -4.84 5.77
N GLU A 362 -13.65 -5.69 6.39
CA GLU A 362 -13.32 -5.60 7.81
C GLU A 362 -12.03 -4.81 8.06
N HIS A 363 -11.26 -4.54 6.99
CA HIS A 363 -9.98 -3.85 7.03
C HIS A 363 -9.67 -3.14 5.71
N ALA A 364 -8.85 -2.09 5.73
CA ALA A 364 -8.46 -1.37 4.51
C ALA A 364 -7.72 -2.25 3.51
N ILE A 365 -6.71 -3.00 3.99
CA ILE A 365 -6.01 -4.03 3.22
C ILE A 365 -6.95 -5.22 2.95
N ALA A 366 -7.05 -5.60 1.68
CA ALA A 366 -7.86 -6.72 1.21
C ALA A 366 -7.03 -7.69 0.35
N GLU A 367 -7.40 -8.97 0.39
CA GLU A 367 -6.72 -10.04 -0.33
C GLU A 367 -6.94 -9.96 -1.86
N ASP A 368 -6.09 -10.63 -2.61
CA ASP A 368 -6.05 -10.60 -4.08
C ASP A 368 -7.36 -11.07 -4.74
N VAL A 369 -8.01 -12.09 -4.17
CA VAL A 369 -9.30 -12.59 -4.66
C VAL A 369 -10.37 -11.50 -4.55
N PHE A 370 -10.39 -10.74 -3.46
CA PHE A 370 -11.30 -9.60 -3.29
C PHE A 370 -11.03 -8.54 -4.36
N TRP A 371 -9.77 -8.18 -4.59
CA TRP A 371 -9.40 -7.21 -5.64
C TRP A 371 -9.83 -7.65 -7.02
N LYS A 372 -9.56 -8.91 -7.39
CA LYS A 372 -10.00 -9.47 -8.66
C LYS A 372 -11.52 -9.34 -8.84
N GLU A 373 -12.30 -9.74 -7.83
CA GLU A 373 -13.75 -9.59 -7.88
C GLU A 373 -14.18 -8.12 -8.00
N ALA A 374 -13.51 -7.22 -7.28
CA ALA A 374 -13.82 -5.80 -7.31
C ALA A 374 -13.58 -5.18 -8.70
N PHE A 375 -12.46 -5.50 -9.36
CA PHE A 375 -12.19 -5.11 -10.74
C PHE A 375 -13.27 -5.61 -11.71
N LEU A 376 -13.64 -6.90 -11.61
CA LEU A 376 -14.68 -7.48 -12.46
C LEU A 376 -16.05 -6.82 -12.22
N LYS A 377 -16.44 -6.60 -10.96
CA LYS A 377 -17.68 -5.87 -10.58
C LYS A 377 -17.66 -4.40 -11.01
N ALA A 378 -16.47 -3.81 -11.17
CA ALA A 378 -16.28 -2.47 -11.70
C ALA A 378 -16.31 -2.40 -13.24
N GLY A 379 -16.36 -3.55 -13.93
CA GLY A 379 -16.51 -3.63 -15.38
C GLY A 379 -15.21 -3.75 -16.16
N PHE A 380 -14.08 -4.03 -15.50
CA PHE A 380 -12.85 -4.42 -16.20
C PHE A 380 -13.02 -5.82 -16.81
N THR A 381 -12.49 -6.04 -18.01
CA THR A 381 -12.70 -7.28 -18.77
C THR A 381 -11.57 -8.28 -18.60
N HIS A 382 -10.42 -7.83 -18.14
CA HIS A 382 -9.25 -8.66 -17.84
C HIS A 382 -8.54 -8.10 -16.61
N VAL A 383 -8.03 -9.00 -15.76
CA VAL A 383 -7.32 -8.67 -14.52
C VAL A 383 -6.22 -9.71 -14.31
N ASP A 384 -4.99 -9.24 -14.13
CA ASP A 384 -3.83 -10.03 -13.72
C ASP A 384 -3.08 -9.31 -12.59
N TRP A 385 -2.20 -10.01 -11.87
CA TRP A 385 -1.39 -9.42 -10.80
C TRP A 385 -0.03 -10.07 -10.66
N THR A 386 0.93 -9.31 -10.15
CA THR A 386 2.27 -9.82 -9.85
C THR A 386 2.21 -10.89 -8.77
N SER A 387 3.02 -11.93 -8.94
CA SER A 387 3.13 -13.05 -8.02
C SER A 387 4.57 -13.55 -7.98
N GLY A 388 5.00 -14.05 -6.83
CA GLY A 388 6.34 -14.57 -6.62
C GLY A 388 6.34 -15.67 -5.56
N ASN A 389 7.42 -16.44 -5.49
CA ASN A 389 7.60 -17.51 -4.52
C ASN A 389 8.27 -17.04 -3.22
N LEU A 390 8.93 -15.87 -3.24
CA LEU A 390 9.46 -15.28 -2.00
C LEU A 390 8.30 -14.80 -1.13
N LYS A 391 8.42 -14.99 0.20
CA LYS A 391 7.43 -14.46 1.14
C LYS A 391 7.28 -12.94 0.99
N ASP A 392 8.39 -12.24 0.81
CA ASP A 392 8.42 -10.78 0.66
C ASP A 392 7.71 -10.31 -0.62
N SER A 393 7.63 -11.14 -1.67
CA SER A 393 6.86 -10.85 -2.89
C SER A 393 5.35 -10.75 -2.64
N GLY A 394 4.86 -11.27 -1.50
CA GLY A 394 3.46 -11.22 -1.10
C GLY A 394 3.02 -9.93 -0.40
N VAL A 395 3.94 -9.02 -0.04
CA VAL A 395 3.61 -7.84 0.78
C VAL A 395 2.71 -6.84 0.05
N GLN A 396 2.98 -6.62 -1.23
CA GLN A 396 2.14 -5.82 -2.11
C GLN A 396 1.95 -6.54 -3.43
N LYS A 397 0.93 -6.16 -4.18
CA LYS A 397 0.72 -6.63 -5.54
C LYS A 397 0.52 -5.45 -6.47
N VAL A 398 1.08 -5.56 -7.67
CA VAL A 398 0.72 -4.71 -8.79
C VAL A 398 -0.34 -5.47 -9.59
N PHE A 399 -1.53 -4.91 -9.67
CA PHE A 399 -2.64 -5.40 -10.48
C PHE A 399 -2.65 -4.66 -11.82
N MET A 400 -2.81 -5.40 -12.91
CA MET A 400 -3.09 -4.85 -14.24
C MET A 400 -4.51 -5.23 -14.63
N ALA A 401 -5.33 -4.23 -14.98
CA ALA A 401 -6.69 -4.45 -15.43
C ALA A 401 -6.99 -3.70 -16.74
N ILE A 402 -7.76 -4.31 -17.64
CA ILE A 402 -8.06 -3.76 -18.97
C ILE A 402 -9.50 -3.25 -19.04
N ASN A 403 -9.68 -2.04 -19.55
CA ASN A 403 -10.98 -1.53 -19.94
C ASN A 403 -11.33 -2.04 -21.35
N GLY A 404 -11.96 -3.21 -21.48
CA GLY A 404 -12.33 -3.76 -22.80
C GLY A 404 -13.44 -3.02 -23.56
N GLY A 405 -13.82 -1.81 -23.14
CA GLY A 405 -14.96 -1.07 -23.68
C GLY A 405 -16.30 -1.50 -23.07
N SER A 406 -17.39 -0.94 -23.58
CA SER A 406 -18.74 -1.43 -23.25
C SER A 406 -18.93 -2.79 -23.92
N ALA A 407 -19.44 -3.78 -23.20
CA ALA A 407 -20.02 -4.95 -23.86
C ALA A 407 -21.06 -4.43 -24.87
N ALA A 408 -20.94 -4.83 -26.13
CA ALA A 408 -21.97 -4.54 -27.12
C ALA A 408 -23.32 -4.95 -26.51
N SER A 409 -24.21 -3.97 -26.38
CA SER A 409 -25.52 -4.04 -25.73
C SER A 409 -26.40 -5.17 -26.25
#